data_AF-A0A7L1JUA7-F1
#
_entry.id   AF-A0A7L1JUA7-F1
#
_cell.length_a   1.000
_cell.length_b   1.000
_cell.length_c   1.000
_cell.angle_alpha   90.00
_cell.angle_beta   90.00
_cell.angle_gamma   90.00
#
_symmetry.space_group_name_H-M   'P 1'
#
loop_
_entity.id
_entity.type
_entity.pdbx_description
1 polymer ?
#
loop_
_entity_poly.entity_id
_entity_poly.type
_entity_poly.pdbx_seq_one_letter_code
_entity_poly.pdbx_strand_id
1 'polypeptide(L)'
;DPDSGANGLLLYSLVNNQMNEFDIDENTGQIFTVSVAGKAGTFYLEVQAADQGARRLTAQATVNVTVDSSSRNNIVVAVLNQKINIVEKNIAEVKRVLEDQLAWNVYIVDVYSNKVERKARSSTDVTYVKIIAFDEANQEVPAEDVKRKLREQTSNIEGELEKIFSTSVTAAIAEAPADSASPELIATIILGVLLACILVASLAYVLFTIKKKRKHEQEHLAMNQAEIMEGIDNLCATDENGSLKSLEKLKHTNN
;
A
#
# COMPACT_ATOMS: atom_id res chain seq x y z
N ASP A 1 22.47 24.96 -29.80
CA ASP A 1 22.85 25.97 -30.80
C ASP A 1 23.56 27.11 -30.09
N PRO A 2 24.77 27.57 -30.47
CA PRO A 2 25.44 28.68 -29.79
C PRO A 2 24.96 30.03 -30.34
N ASP A 3 23.65 30.16 -30.58
CA ASP A 3 23.04 31.40 -31.07
C ASP A 3 22.50 32.21 -29.89
N SER A 4 22.97 33.45 -29.78
CA SER A 4 22.54 34.40 -28.75
C SER A 4 21.39 35.27 -29.28
N GLY A 5 20.44 35.65 -28.42
CA GLY A 5 19.30 36.50 -28.81
C GLY A 5 18.11 35.68 -29.37
N ALA A 6 17.32 36.25 -30.28
CA ALA A 6 16.10 35.61 -30.79
C ALA A 6 16.36 34.29 -31.54
N ASN A 7 17.54 34.11 -32.12
CA ASN A 7 17.94 32.85 -32.77
C ASN A 7 18.22 31.72 -31.76
N GLY A 8 18.45 32.05 -30.48
CA GLY A 8 18.57 31.06 -29.40
C GLY A 8 17.23 30.65 -28.78
N LEU A 9 16.12 31.32 -29.15
CA LEU A 9 14.78 31.00 -28.68
C LEU A 9 14.10 30.06 -29.67
N LEU A 10 13.91 28.81 -29.24
CA LEU A 10 13.24 27.78 -30.02
C LEU A 10 11.77 27.68 -29.60
N LEU A 11 10.89 27.57 -30.60
CA LEU A 11 9.50 27.18 -30.41
C LEU A 11 9.29 25.73 -30.84
N TYR A 12 8.64 24.97 -29.99
CA TYR A 12 8.35 23.56 -30.19
C TYR A 12 6.89 23.34 -30.63
N SER A 13 6.65 22.39 -31.53
CA SER A 13 5.31 22.07 -32.02
C SER A 13 5.21 20.61 -32.48
N LEU A 14 4.00 20.06 -32.51
CA LEU A 14 3.71 18.77 -33.12
C LEU A 14 3.23 18.99 -34.56
N VAL A 15 3.96 18.45 -35.55
CA VAL A 15 3.74 18.71 -36.99
C VAL A 15 2.43 18.09 -37.50
N ASN A 16 2.05 16.94 -36.96
CA ASN A 16 0.90 16.17 -37.41
C ASN A 16 0.06 15.65 -36.24
N ASN A 17 -0.35 16.54 -35.32
CA ASN A 17 -1.13 16.18 -34.13
C ASN A 17 -2.61 15.92 -34.45
N GLN A 18 -2.89 14.94 -35.31
CA GLN A 18 -4.27 14.60 -35.70
C GLN A 18 -5.07 13.92 -34.59
N MET A 19 -4.36 13.35 -33.60
CA MET A 19 -4.95 12.37 -32.71
C MET A 19 -5.31 12.95 -31.31
N ASN A 20 -4.86 14.18 -30.98
CA ASN A 20 -5.20 14.94 -29.75
C ASN A 20 -4.91 14.20 -28.42
N GLU A 21 -4.16 13.10 -28.42
CA GLU A 21 -3.79 12.41 -27.16
C GLU A 21 -2.61 13.06 -26.47
N PHE A 22 -1.80 13.80 -27.22
CA PHE A 22 -0.59 14.45 -26.74
C PHE A 22 -0.55 15.89 -27.19
N ASP A 23 0.14 16.71 -26.43
CA ASP A 23 0.39 18.10 -26.74
C ASP A 23 1.78 18.49 -26.20
N ILE A 24 2.30 19.64 -26.62
CA ILE A 24 3.66 20.08 -26.34
C ILE A 24 3.68 21.53 -25.89
N ASP A 25 4.41 21.81 -24.81
CA ASP A 25 4.65 23.19 -24.38
C ASP A 25 5.61 23.86 -25.37
N GLU A 26 5.14 24.92 -26.02
CA GLU A 26 5.85 25.59 -27.12
C GLU A 26 7.21 26.17 -26.71
N ASN A 27 7.42 26.48 -25.42
CA ASN A 27 8.62 27.18 -24.95
C ASN A 27 9.66 26.22 -24.38
N THR A 28 9.20 25.10 -23.81
CA THR A 28 10.06 24.12 -23.13
C THR A 28 10.27 22.84 -23.92
N GLY A 29 9.38 22.55 -24.88
CA GLY A 29 9.36 21.28 -25.62
C GLY A 29 8.85 20.11 -24.78
N GLN A 30 8.28 20.37 -23.59
CA GLN A 30 7.72 19.32 -22.75
C GLN A 30 6.46 18.74 -23.39
N ILE A 31 6.49 17.45 -23.73
CA ILE A 31 5.33 16.72 -24.23
C ILE A 31 4.51 16.23 -23.02
N PHE A 32 3.20 16.43 -23.07
CA PHE A 32 2.27 15.99 -22.05
C PHE A 32 1.11 15.21 -22.66
N THR A 33 0.58 14.27 -21.88
CA THR A 33 -0.58 13.47 -22.26
C THR A 33 -1.85 14.26 -22.01
N VAL A 34 -2.68 14.42 -23.04
CA VAL A 34 -4.01 15.02 -22.99
C VAL A 34 -5.06 13.95 -22.66
N SER A 35 -5.13 12.87 -23.45
CA SER A 35 -6.06 11.77 -23.19
C SER A 35 -5.68 10.49 -23.95
N VAL A 36 -5.34 9.44 -23.21
CA VAL A 36 -5.02 8.11 -23.73
C VAL A 36 -5.93 7.02 -23.13
N ALA A 37 -7.05 7.41 -22.54
CA ALA A 37 -7.97 6.47 -21.90
C ALA A 37 -8.50 5.44 -22.90
N GLY A 38 -8.33 4.15 -22.59
CA GLY A 38 -8.73 3.05 -23.45
C GLY A 38 -7.87 2.86 -24.71
N LYS A 39 -6.72 3.55 -24.80
CA LYS A 39 -5.75 3.40 -25.89
C LYS A 39 -4.57 2.57 -25.43
N ALA A 40 -4.00 1.80 -26.35
CA ALA A 40 -2.77 1.04 -26.16
C ALA A 40 -2.00 0.97 -27.50
N GLY A 41 -0.68 0.83 -27.42
CA GLY A 41 0.21 0.77 -28.58
C GLY A 41 1.18 1.96 -28.68
N THR A 42 1.95 1.99 -29.76
CA THR A 42 2.97 3.03 -29.99
C THR A 42 2.43 4.14 -30.88
N PHE A 43 2.56 5.36 -30.41
CA PHE A 43 2.25 6.60 -31.10
C PHE A 43 3.55 7.24 -31.58
N TYR A 44 3.59 7.66 -32.84
CA TYR A 44 4.74 8.32 -33.44
C TYR A 44 4.45 9.82 -33.55
N LEU A 45 5.09 10.61 -32.68
CA LEU A 45 4.93 12.06 -32.65
C LEU A 45 6.05 12.70 -33.46
N GLU A 46 5.69 13.49 -34.46
CA GLU A 46 6.66 14.31 -35.19
C GLU A 46 6.76 15.68 -34.51
N VAL A 47 7.89 15.91 -33.84
CA VAL A 47 8.18 17.13 -33.10
C VAL A 47 9.04 18.05 -33.94
N GLN A 48 8.67 19.32 -34.04
CA GLN A 48 9.44 20.34 -34.72
C GLN A 48 9.94 21.39 -33.74
N ALA A 49 11.21 21.76 -33.86
CA ALA A 49 11.78 22.96 -33.27
C ALA A 49 12.00 24.01 -34.36
N ALA A 50 11.58 25.24 -34.11
CA ALA A 50 11.74 26.38 -35.01
C ALA A 50 12.42 27.54 -34.30
N ASP A 51 13.43 28.15 -34.92
CA ASP A 51 13.99 29.40 -34.42
C ASP A 51 13.04 30.59 -34.65
N GLN A 52 13.34 31.71 -34.00
CA GLN A 52 12.60 32.97 -34.19
C GLN A 52 13.34 33.96 -35.11
N GLY A 53 14.23 33.48 -35.96
CA GLY A 53 14.95 34.31 -36.92
C GLY A 53 14.02 34.90 -38.00
N ALA A 54 14.47 35.98 -38.66
CA ALA A 54 13.75 36.57 -39.79
C ALA A 54 13.56 35.59 -40.98
N ARG A 55 14.46 34.60 -41.08
CA ARG A 55 14.31 33.41 -41.91
C ARG A 55 14.26 32.22 -40.98
N ARG A 56 13.05 31.73 -40.66
CA ARG A 56 12.89 30.63 -39.72
C ARG A 56 13.55 29.36 -40.22
N LEU A 57 14.51 28.83 -39.48
CA LEU A 57 15.00 27.46 -39.68
C LEU A 57 14.19 26.51 -38.81
N THR A 58 14.00 25.29 -39.30
CA THR A 58 13.26 24.25 -38.59
C THR A 58 14.04 22.93 -38.60
N ALA A 59 13.91 22.18 -37.52
CA ALA A 59 14.41 20.81 -37.39
C ALA A 59 13.29 19.92 -36.85
N GLN A 60 13.22 18.68 -37.29
CA GLN A 60 12.20 17.73 -36.90
C GLN A 60 12.81 16.45 -36.31
N ALA A 61 12.12 15.84 -35.36
CA ALA A 61 12.48 14.59 -34.73
C ALA A 61 11.23 13.74 -34.46
N THR A 62 11.37 12.41 -34.56
CA THR A 62 10.30 11.47 -34.20
C THR A 62 10.45 11.04 -32.74
N VAL A 63 9.40 11.24 -31.95
CA VAL A 63 9.28 10.75 -30.57
C VAL A 63 8.29 9.59 -30.55
N ASN A 64 8.76 8.42 -30.10
CA ASN A 64 7.92 7.23 -29.96
C ASN A 64 7.34 7.19 -28.55
N VAL A 65 6.01 7.28 -28.44
CA VAL A 65 5.30 7.17 -27.17
C VAL A 65 4.54 5.85 -27.12
N THR A 66 4.98 4.93 -26.27
CA THR A 66 4.26 3.67 -26.06
C THR A 66 3.30 3.85 -24.90
N VAL A 67 2.00 3.71 -25.18
CA VAL A 67 0.96 3.63 -24.15
C VAL A 67 0.67 2.17 -23.91
N ASP A 68 0.97 1.70 -22.70
CA ASP A 68 0.61 0.36 -22.28
C ASP A 68 -0.59 0.40 -21.35
N SER A 69 -1.52 -0.54 -21.54
CA SER A 69 -2.61 -0.82 -20.58
C SER A 69 -2.11 -1.43 -19.26
N SER A 70 -0.79 -1.57 -19.10
CA SER A 70 -0.07 -2.12 -17.95
C SER A 70 -0.73 -1.81 -16.61
N SER A 71 -0.79 -2.85 -15.78
CA SER A 71 -1.24 -2.69 -14.41
C SER A 71 -0.13 -1.97 -13.63
N ARG A 72 -0.47 -0.96 -12.83
CA ARG A 72 0.49 -0.29 -11.93
C ARG A 72 1.24 -1.26 -11.01
N ASN A 73 0.77 -2.50 -10.91
CA ASN A 73 1.28 -3.55 -10.05
C ASN A 73 2.65 -4.09 -10.51
N ASN A 74 3.03 -3.91 -11.78
CA ASN A 74 4.29 -4.39 -12.33
C ASN A 74 5.43 -3.36 -12.29
N ILE A 75 5.16 -2.14 -11.80
CA ILE A 75 6.18 -1.11 -11.63
C ILE A 75 7.13 -1.49 -10.49
N VAL A 76 8.44 -1.51 -10.78
CA VAL A 76 9.50 -1.70 -9.78
C VAL A 76 10.21 -0.39 -9.52
N VAL A 77 10.53 -0.11 -8.26
CA VAL A 77 11.29 1.08 -7.87
C VAL A 77 12.71 0.66 -7.49
N ALA A 78 13.68 1.01 -8.33
CA ALA A 78 15.10 0.91 -7.99
C ALA A 78 15.55 2.17 -7.24
N VAL A 79 16.50 2.02 -6.33
CA VAL A 79 17.06 3.08 -5.49
C VAL A 79 18.56 3.09 -5.72
N LEU A 80 19.08 4.24 -6.15
CA LEU A 80 20.50 4.48 -6.35
C LEU A 80 20.97 5.49 -5.31
N ASN A 81 22.10 5.24 -4.66
CA ASN A 81 22.76 6.18 -3.75
C ASN A 81 23.48 7.33 -4.49
N GLN A 82 22.85 7.87 -5.53
CA GLN A 82 23.38 8.91 -6.40
C GLN A 82 22.43 10.10 -6.42
N LYS A 83 22.97 11.30 -6.62
CA LYS A 83 22.17 12.52 -6.80
C LYS A 83 21.39 12.46 -8.12
N ILE A 84 20.15 12.95 -8.11
CA ILE A 84 19.25 12.89 -9.27
C ILE A 84 19.85 13.52 -10.52
N ASN A 85 20.53 14.66 -10.40
CA ASN A 85 21.14 15.32 -11.55
C ASN A 85 22.24 14.47 -12.22
N ILE A 86 22.91 13.59 -11.46
CA ILE A 86 23.91 12.66 -12.00
C ILE A 86 23.21 11.49 -12.69
N VAL A 87 22.14 10.95 -12.09
CA VAL A 87 21.34 9.86 -12.65
C VAL A 87 20.64 10.30 -13.94
N GLU A 88 19.96 11.44 -13.94
CA GLU A 88 19.27 12.01 -15.10
C GLU A 88 20.24 12.27 -16.25
N LYS A 89 21.42 12.84 -15.96
CA LYS A 89 22.44 13.12 -16.99
C LYS A 89 22.93 11.85 -17.70
N ASN A 90 22.93 10.71 -17.00
CA ASN A 90 23.38 9.43 -17.53
C ASN A 90 22.24 8.43 -17.69
N ILE A 91 20.99 8.90 -17.80
CA ILE A 91 19.81 8.03 -17.75
C ILE A 91 19.79 6.98 -18.87
N ALA A 92 20.33 7.32 -20.04
CA ALA A 92 20.48 6.40 -21.16
C ALA A 92 21.46 5.25 -20.84
N GLU A 93 22.56 5.54 -20.15
CA GLU A 93 23.51 4.52 -19.71
C GLU A 93 22.94 3.67 -18.57
N VAL A 94 22.19 4.28 -17.64
CA VAL A 94 21.45 3.53 -16.61
C VAL A 94 20.48 2.55 -17.26
N LYS A 95 19.68 3.01 -18.22
CA LYS A 95 18.78 2.16 -19.01
C LYS A 95 19.56 1.02 -19.68
N ARG A 96 20.65 1.33 -20.38
CA ARG A 96 21.47 0.33 -21.07
C ARG A 96 22.01 -0.74 -20.14
N VAL A 97 22.53 -0.35 -18.97
CA VAL A 97 23.02 -1.30 -17.96
C VAL A 97 21.89 -2.19 -17.46
N LEU A 98 20.71 -1.62 -17.17
CA LEU A 98 19.55 -2.43 -16.75
C LEU A 98 19.11 -3.41 -17.84
N GLU A 99 19.07 -2.99 -19.10
CA GLU A 99 18.69 -3.87 -20.22
C GLU A 99 19.69 -5.00 -20.43
N ASP A 100 20.98 -4.70 -20.38
CA ASP A 100 22.07 -5.66 -20.52
C ASP A 100 22.04 -6.72 -19.41
N GLN A 101 21.92 -6.27 -18.15
CA GLN A 101 21.95 -7.16 -16.99
C GLN A 101 20.64 -7.95 -16.83
N LEU A 102 19.49 -7.35 -17.16
CA LEU A 102 18.19 -8.02 -17.07
C LEU A 102 17.83 -8.82 -18.32
N ALA A 103 18.53 -8.63 -19.45
CA ALA A 103 18.18 -9.21 -20.75
C ALA A 103 16.71 -8.99 -21.13
N TRP A 104 16.17 -7.82 -20.79
CA TRP A 104 14.80 -7.39 -21.05
C TRP A 104 14.81 -5.94 -21.52
N ASN A 105 13.78 -5.54 -22.27
CA ASN A 105 13.56 -4.13 -22.59
C ASN A 105 13.11 -3.40 -21.32
N VAL A 106 13.76 -2.30 -20.96
CA VAL A 106 13.48 -1.58 -19.71
C VAL A 106 12.99 -0.17 -20.02
N TYR A 107 11.80 0.17 -19.55
CA TYR A 107 11.26 1.51 -19.64
C TYR A 107 11.39 2.20 -18.29
N ILE A 108 12.12 3.33 -18.26
CA ILE A 108 12.19 4.21 -17.10
C ILE A 108 10.98 5.13 -17.14
N VAL A 109 10.07 4.93 -16.20
CA VAL A 109 8.78 5.64 -16.13
C VAL A 109 8.93 6.96 -15.38
N ASP A 110 9.79 7.02 -14.37
CA ASP A 110 9.94 8.18 -13.50
C ASP A 110 11.31 8.17 -12.82
N VAL A 111 11.88 9.35 -12.57
CA VAL A 111 13.13 9.54 -11.82
C VAL A 111 12.92 10.68 -10.83
N TYR A 112 13.11 10.42 -9.53
CA TYR A 112 12.83 11.42 -8.48
C TYR A 112 13.70 11.22 -7.23
N SER A 113 13.96 12.28 -6.46
CA SER A 113 14.71 12.21 -5.18
C SER A 113 13.84 12.38 -3.93
N ASN A 114 12.65 12.97 -4.05
CA ASN A 114 11.72 13.19 -2.93
C ASN A 114 10.34 12.57 -3.25
N LYS A 115 9.83 11.72 -2.35
CA LYS A 115 8.49 11.10 -2.49
C LYS A 115 7.34 12.13 -2.40
N VAL A 116 7.57 13.32 -1.85
CA VAL A 116 6.54 14.33 -1.52
C VAL A 116 6.53 15.54 -2.45
N GLU A 117 7.66 15.94 -3.04
CA GLU A 117 7.73 17.08 -3.97
C GLU A 117 8.48 16.74 -5.25
N ARG A 118 7.73 16.52 -6.33
CA ARG A 118 8.28 16.34 -7.70
C ARG A 118 8.86 17.62 -8.32
N LYS A 119 8.71 18.77 -7.65
CA LYS A 119 9.17 20.10 -8.12
C LYS A 119 10.39 20.63 -7.35
N ALA A 120 10.66 20.14 -6.14
CA ALA A 120 11.86 20.50 -5.42
C ALA A 120 12.98 19.56 -5.84
N ARG A 121 14.05 20.11 -6.42
CA ARG A 121 15.33 19.40 -6.60
C ARG A 121 15.92 19.12 -5.21
N SER A 122 15.34 18.18 -4.49
CA SER A 122 15.82 17.73 -3.20
C SER A 122 17.14 17.00 -3.43
N SER A 123 18.24 17.61 -2.99
CA SER A 123 19.59 17.06 -3.05
C SER A 123 19.78 16.04 -1.92
N THR A 124 18.98 14.97 -1.92
CA THR A 124 19.38 13.75 -1.22
C THR A 124 20.42 13.04 -2.09
N ASP A 125 21.41 12.38 -1.48
CA ASP A 125 22.35 11.50 -2.19
C ASP A 125 21.66 10.19 -2.61
N VAL A 126 20.36 10.24 -2.92
CA VAL A 126 19.53 9.10 -3.27
C VAL A 126 18.55 9.48 -4.38
N THR A 127 18.44 8.61 -5.37
CA THR A 127 17.50 8.72 -6.48
C THR A 127 16.68 7.46 -6.60
N TYR A 128 15.38 7.63 -6.79
CA TYR A 128 14.43 6.57 -7.07
C TYR A 128 14.16 6.54 -8.58
N VAL A 129 14.22 5.36 -9.16
CA VAL A 129 13.99 5.11 -10.59
C VAL A 129 12.85 4.11 -10.70
N LYS A 130 11.70 4.54 -11.23
CA LYS A 130 10.59 3.64 -11.55
C LYS A 130 10.84 3.00 -12.89
N ILE A 131 10.76 1.68 -12.94
CA ILE A 131 10.97 0.91 -14.14
C ILE A 131 9.83 -0.08 -14.37
N ILE A 132 9.59 -0.39 -15.64
CA ILE A 132 8.82 -1.55 -16.10
C ILE A 132 9.70 -2.30 -17.09
N ALA A 133 9.64 -3.63 -17.07
CA ALA A 133 10.40 -4.47 -17.99
C ALA A 133 9.46 -5.25 -18.92
N PHE A 134 9.91 -5.48 -20.14
CA PHE A 134 9.22 -6.26 -21.16
C PHE A 134 10.16 -7.31 -21.73
N ASP A 135 9.64 -8.52 -21.95
CA ASP A 135 10.41 -9.59 -22.58
C ASP A 135 10.63 -9.34 -24.08
N GLU A 136 11.31 -10.29 -24.74
CA GLU A 136 11.57 -10.23 -26.19
C GLU A 136 10.28 -10.31 -27.03
N ALA A 137 9.20 -10.87 -26.48
CA ALA A 137 7.88 -10.91 -27.11
C ALA A 137 7.05 -9.64 -26.83
N ASN A 138 7.65 -8.63 -26.20
CA ASN A 138 7.03 -7.38 -25.79
C ASN A 138 5.84 -7.60 -24.82
N GLN A 139 5.92 -8.64 -23.98
CA GLN A 139 5.00 -8.87 -22.88
C GLN A 139 5.58 -8.29 -21.58
N GLU A 140 4.73 -7.66 -20.79
CA GLU A 140 5.13 -7.08 -19.51
C GLU A 140 5.62 -8.19 -18.56
N VAL A 141 6.80 -7.99 -18.00
CA VAL A 141 7.40 -8.92 -17.03
C VAL A 141 6.85 -8.61 -15.63
N PRO A 142 6.39 -9.62 -14.87
CA PRO A 142 5.88 -9.40 -13.51
C PRO A 142 6.90 -8.72 -12.59
N ALA A 143 6.44 -7.80 -11.74
CA ALA A 143 7.33 -7.06 -10.83
C ALA A 143 8.23 -7.98 -9.99
N GLU A 144 7.71 -9.11 -9.51
CA GLU A 144 8.50 -10.03 -8.68
C GLU A 144 9.64 -10.72 -9.44
N ASP A 145 9.46 -10.98 -10.74
CA ASP A 145 10.52 -11.52 -11.60
C ASP A 145 11.59 -10.44 -11.87
N VAL A 146 11.16 -9.20 -12.10
CA VAL A 146 12.06 -8.04 -12.21
C VAL A 146 12.87 -7.83 -10.94
N LYS A 147 12.20 -7.81 -9.77
CA LYS A 147 12.86 -7.69 -8.47
C LYS A 147 13.83 -8.83 -8.20
N ARG A 148 13.44 -10.08 -8.54
CA ARG A 148 14.33 -11.25 -8.40
C ARG A 148 15.59 -11.06 -9.22
N LYS A 149 15.46 -10.72 -10.51
CA LYS A 149 16.61 -10.59 -11.41
C LYS A 149 17.50 -9.39 -11.06
N LEU A 150 16.92 -8.28 -10.61
CA LEU A 150 17.67 -7.15 -10.05
C LEU A 150 18.52 -7.56 -8.83
N ARG A 151 17.96 -8.37 -7.91
CA ARG A 151 18.70 -8.91 -6.76
C ARG A 151 19.83 -9.84 -7.20
N GLU A 152 19.58 -10.71 -8.16
CA GLU A 152 20.59 -11.64 -8.70
C GLU A 152 21.74 -10.91 -9.38
N GLN A 153 21.46 -9.79 -10.07
CA GLN A 153 22.43 -9.01 -10.83
C GLN A 153 22.94 -7.77 -10.09
N THR A 154 22.63 -7.60 -8.80
CA THR A 154 22.93 -6.36 -8.06
C THR A 154 24.41 -5.97 -8.15
N SER A 155 25.33 -6.90 -7.89
CA SER A 155 26.77 -6.60 -7.94
C SER A 155 27.28 -6.24 -9.34
N ASN A 156 26.71 -6.84 -10.40
CA ASN A 156 27.08 -6.50 -11.78
C ASN A 156 26.55 -5.11 -12.16
N ILE A 157 25.29 -4.82 -11.81
CA ILE A 157 24.66 -3.52 -12.02
C ILE A 157 25.45 -2.43 -11.29
N GLU A 158 25.77 -2.63 -10.02
CA GLU A 158 26.60 -1.70 -9.24
C GLU A 158 27.95 -1.49 -9.90
N GLY A 159 28.67 -2.56 -10.25
CA GLY A 159 29.98 -2.46 -10.89
C GLY A 159 29.99 -1.74 -12.25
N GLU A 160 28.96 -1.89 -13.08
CA GLU A 160 28.83 -1.15 -14.34
C GLU A 160 28.46 0.33 -14.09
N LEU A 161 27.54 0.59 -13.16
CA LEU A 161 27.15 1.96 -12.81
C LEU A 161 28.28 2.74 -12.12
N GLU A 162 29.14 2.09 -11.34
CA GLU A 162 30.32 2.71 -10.74
C GLU A 162 31.27 3.28 -11.79
N LYS A 163 31.44 2.57 -12.93
CA LYS A 163 32.24 3.05 -14.06
C LYS A 163 31.63 4.30 -14.69
N ILE A 164 30.30 4.36 -14.79
CA ILE A 164 29.57 5.47 -15.39
C ILE A 164 29.58 6.69 -14.47
N PHE A 165 29.30 6.51 -13.18
CA PHE A 165 29.21 7.60 -12.22
C PHE A 165 30.56 8.00 -11.62
N SER A 166 31.60 7.20 -11.81
CA SER A 166 32.95 7.42 -11.25
C SER A 166 32.94 7.55 -9.72
N THR A 167 32.02 6.87 -9.05
CA THR A 167 31.85 6.84 -7.60
C THR A 167 31.22 5.50 -7.21
N SER A 168 31.32 5.11 -5.95
CA SER A 168 30.71 3.86 -5.50
C SER A 168 29.18 3.93 -5.56
N VAL A 169 28.57 2.85 -6.05
CA VAL A 169 27.14 2.74 -6.28
C VAL A 169 26.58 1.63 -5.42
N THR A 170 25.48 1.92 -4.75
CA THR A 170 24.63 0.92 -4.12
C THR A 170 23.25 0.99 -4.76
N ALA A 171 22.81 -0.17 -5.28
CA ALA A 171 21.50 -0.34 -5.88
C ALA A 171 20.63 -1.19 -4.95
N ALA A 172 19.48 -0.65 -4.57
CA ALA A 172 18.49 -1.35 -3.77
C ALA A 172 17.13 -1.32 -4.46
N ILE A 173 16.22 -2.20 -4.04
CA ILE A 173 14.83 -2.17 -4.47
C ILE A 173 14.04 -1.51 -3.35
N ALA A 174 13.30 -0.45 -3.67
CA ALA A 174 12.33 0.09 -2.73
C ALA A 174 11.12 -0.84 -2.75
N GLU A 175 10.92 -1.57 -1.65
CA GLU A 175 9.63 -2.19 -1.42
C GLU A 175 8.59 -1.09 -1.29
N ALA A 176 7.43 -1.29 -1.94
CA ALA A 176 6.25 -0.54 -1.56
C ALA A 176 6.09 -0.72 -0.04
N PRO A 177 5.74 0.33 0.72
CA PRO A 177 5.18 0.07 2.05
C PRO A 177 4.10 -0.98 1.80
N ALA A 178 4.20 -2.14 2.45
CA ALA A 178 3.20 -3.20 2.33
C ALA A 178 1.86 -2.48 2.33
N ASP A 179 1.14 -2.54 1.19
CA ASP A 179 -0.11 -1.80 1.01
C ASP A 179 -0.86 -2.00 2.31
N SER A 180 -1.04 -0.90 3.06
CA SER A 180 -1.85 -0.91 4.27
C SER A 180 -3.12 -1.60 3.83
N ALA A 181 -3.36 -2.79 4.39
CA ALA A 181 -4.31 -3.75 3.83
C ALA A 181 -5.54 -3.02 3.29
N SER A 182 -6.03 -3.40 2.10
CA SER A 182 -7.14 -2.67 1.47
C SER A 182 -8.24 -2.39 2.50
N PRO A 183 -8.91 -1.22 2.49
CA PRO A 183 -9.93 -0.89 3.49
C PRO A 183 -10.95 -2.02 3.73
N GLU A 184 -11.19 -2.86 2.72
CA GLU A 184 -12.00 -4.08 2.76
C GLU A 184 -11.39 -5.19 3.63
N LEU A 185 -10.09 -5.46 3.52
CA LEU A 185 -9.34 -6.39 4.37
C LEU A 185 -9.26 -5.88 5.83
N ILE A 186 -9.06 -4.58 6.03
CA ILE A 186 -9.07 -3.99 7.38
C ILE A 186 -10.46 -4.11 8.00
N ALA A 187 -11.52 -3.80 7.26
CA ALA A 187 -12.89 -3.90 7.74
C ALA A 187 -13.28 -5.35 8.10
N THR A 188 -12.85 -6.34 7.31
CA THR A 188 -13.11 -7.76 7.58
C THR A 188 -12.35 -8.26 8.82
N ILE A 189 -11.09 -7.85 9.00
CA ILE A 189 -10.33 -8.19 10.21
C ILE A 189 -10.98 -7.56 11.46
N ILE A 190 -11.35 -6.27 11.40
CA ILE A 190 -12.00 -5.59 12.53
C ILE A 190 -13.34 -6.25 12.87
N LEU A 191 -14.17 -6.56 11.87
CA LEU A 191 -15.45 -7.23 12.07
C LEU A 191 -15.28 -8.62 12.69
N GLY A 192 -14.29 -9.38 12.24
CA GLY A 192 -13.96 -10.69 12.80
C GLY A 192 -13.53 -10.62 14.27
N VAL A 193 -12.67 -9.65 14.62
CA VAL A 193 -12.23 -9.43 16.01
C VAL A 193 -13.39 -8.99 16.89
N LEU A 194 -14.24 -8.08 16.42
CA LEU A 194 -15.43 -7.62 17.16
C LEU A 194 -16.40 -8.78 17.45
N LEU A 195 -16.67 -9.63 16.45
CA LEU A 195 -17.50 -10.82 16.62
C LEU A 195 -16.91 -11.79 17.65
N ALA A 196 -15.60 -12.05 17.59
CA ALA A 196 -14.92 -12.90 18.55
C ALA A 196 -15.03 -12.35 19.98
N CYS A 197 -14.80 -11.04 20.17
CA CYS A 197 -14.93 -10.38 21.47
C CYS A 197 -16.35 -10.48 22.04
N ILE A 198 -17.38 -10.30 21.20
CA ILE A 198 -18.79 -10.42 21.61
C ILE A 198 -19.10 -11.86 22.03
N LEU A 199 -18.63 -12.86 21.27
CA LEU A 199 -18.82 -14.26 21.61
C LEU A 199 -18.15 -14.61 22.94
N VAL A 200 -16.92 -14.17 23.16
CA VAL A 200 -16.20 -14.37 24.42
C VAL A 200 -16.92 -13.72 25.60
N ALA A 201 -17.38 -12.47 25.44
CA ALA A 201 -18.13 -11.75 26.48
C ALA A 201 -19.47 -12.44 26.80
N SER A 202 -20.18 -12.93 25.77
CA SER A 202 -21.44 -13.66 25.96
C SER A 202 -21.22 -14.98 26.70
N LEU A 203 -20.16 -15.73 26.38
CA LEU A 203 -19.81 -16.96 27.07
C LEU A 203 -19.43 -16.69 28.53
N ALA A 204 -18.64 -15.64 28.79
CA ALA A 204 -18.30 -15.22 30.13
C ALA A 204 -19.54 -14.81 30.95
N TYR A 205 -20.50 -14.11 30.35
CA TYR A 205 -21.76 -13.74 30.98
C TYR A 205 -22.63 -14.96 31.31
N VAL A 206 -22.74 -15.93 30.39
CA VAL A 206 -23.45 -17.19 30.63
C VAL A 206 -22.78 -17.97 31.77
N LEU A 207 -21.45 -18.09 31.76
CA LEU A 207 -20.72 -18.73 32.85
C LEU A 207 -20.91 -18.01 34.19
N PHE A 208 -20.93 -16.67 34.18
CA PHE A 208 -21.18 -15.86 35.37
C PHE A 208 -22.59 -16.07 35.92
N THR A 209 -23.62 -16.06 35.06
CA THR A 209 -25.01 -16.30 35.47
C THR A 209 -25.22 -17.72 35.99
N ILE A 210 -24.60 -18.73 35.37
CA ILE A 210 -24.59 -20.12 35.88
C ILE A 210 -23.92 -20.19 37.25
N LYS A 211 -22.75 -19.57 37.45
CA LYS A 211 -22.07 -19.53 38.75
C LYS A 211 -22.90 -18.81 39.81
N LYS A 212 -23.52 -17.69 39.46
CA LYS A 212 -24.41 -16.94 40.36
C LYS A 212 -25.62 -17.75 40.78
N LYS A 213 -26.26 -18.46 39.84
CA LYS A 213 -27.39 -19.35 40.13
C LYS A 213 -27.00 -20.50 41.06
N ARG A 214 -25.88 -21.18 40.77
CA ARG A 214 -25.35 -22.25 41.65
C ARG A 214 -25.08 -21.76 43.07
N LYS A 215 -24.56 -20.53 43.22
CA LYS A 215 -24.32 -19.92 44.53
C LYS A 215 -25.63 -19.70 45.31
N HIS A 216 -26.65 -19.14 44.66
CA HIS A 216 -27.96 -18.94 45.30
C HIS A 216 -28.65 -20.25 45.67
N GLU A 217 -28.56 -21.29 44.82
CA GLU A 217 -29.09 -22.62 45.15
C GLU A 217 -28.38 -23.21 46.38
N GLN A 218 -27.06 -23.05 46.46
CA GLN A 218 -26.25 -23.54 47.57
C GLN A 218 -26.50 -22.77 48.88
N GLU A 219 -26.73 -21.45 48.80
CA GLU A 219 -27.17 -20.61 49.92
C GLU A 219 -28.58 -21.01 50.42
N HIS A 220 -29.52 -21.31 49.52
CA HIS A 220 -30.87 -21.75 49.88
C HIS A 220 -30.90 -23.16 50.49
N LEU A 221 -30.06 -24.07 50.02
CA LEU A 221 -29.88 -25.40 50.62
C LEU A 221 -29.27 -25.30 52.03
N ALA A 222 -28.30 -24.41 52.22
CA ALA A 222 -27.70 -24.16 53.53
C ALA A 222 -28.69 -23.53 54.52
N MET A 223 -29.52 -22.58 54.08
CA MET A 223 -30.59 -22.01 54.92
C MET A 223 -31.64 -23.06 55.31
N ASN A 224 -32.12 -23.86 54.36
CA ASN A 224 -33.08 -24.93 54.67
C ASN A 224 -32.50 -25.98 55.64
N GLN A 225 -31.20 -26.33 55.52
CA GLN A 225 -30.53 -27.22 56.47
C GLN A 225 -30.41 -26.59 57.87
N ALA A 226 -30.11 -25.29 57.95
CA ALA A 226 -30.05 -24.57 59.23
C ALA A 226 -31.43 -24.47 59.90
N GLU A 227 -32.49 -24.23 59.13
CA GLU A 227 -33.87 -24.15 59.64
C GLU A 227 -34.38 -25.53 60.11
N ILE A 228 -34.00 -26.62 59.42
CA ILE A 228 -34.27 -27.99 59.88
C ILE A 228 -33.50 -28.29 61.19
N MET A 229 -32.28 -27.79 61.34
CA MET A 229 -31.45 -28.00 62.54
C MET A 229 -31.98 -27.20 63.75
N GLU A 230 -32.38 -25.93 63.56
CA GLU A 230 -33.06 -25.14 64.61
C GLU A 230 -34.43 -25.73 64.99
N GLY A 231 -35.15 -26.32 64.04
CA GLY A 231 -36.41 -27.04 64.32
C GLY A 231 -36.23 -28.30 65.17
N ILE A 232 -35.06 -28.94 65.12
CA ILE A 232 -34.72 -30.12 65.93
C ILE A 232 -34.25 -29.69 67.33
N ASP A 233 -33.47 -28.61 67.44
CA ASP A 233 -32.99 -28.09 68.72
C ASP A 233 -34.14 -27.51 69.59
N ASN A 234 -35.17 -26.95 68.96
CA ASN A 234 -36.38 -26.49 69.67
C ASN A 234 -37.30 -27.61 70.17
N LEU A 235 -37.04 -28.88 69.84
CA LEU A 235 -37.77 -30.03 70.41
C LEU A 235 -37.12 -30.54 71.70
N CYS A 236 -35.93 -30.05 72.07
CA CYS A 236 -35.14 -30.59 73.18
C CYS A 236 -34.80 -29.55 74.27
N ALA A 237 -35.69 -28.59 74.50
CA ALA A 237 -35.69 -27.77 75.71
C ALA A 237 -36.81 -28.24 76.65
N THR A 238 -36.46 -29.04 77.66
CA THR A 238 -37.35 -29.52 78.72
C THR A 238 -37.60 -28.47 79.80
N ASP A 239 -38.84 -28.36 80.28
CA ASP A 239 -39.11 -28.03 81.69
C ASP A 239 -40.13 -29.00 82.31
N GLU A 240 -39.92 -29.23 83.60
CA GLU A 240 -40.78 -29.99 84.48
C GLU A 240 -41.85 -29.08 85.09
N ASN A 241 -43.09 -29.60 85.16
CA ASN A 241 -44.15 -29.20 86.08
C ASN A 241 -44.70 -27.76 86.00
N GLY A 242 -45.79 -27.59 85.26
CA GLY A 242 -46.82 -26.61 85.65
C GLY A 242 -47.78 -26.14 84.56
N SER A 243 -48.98 -26.72 84.56
CA SER A 243 -50.22 -26.18 83.95
C SER A 243 -50.53 -26.55 82.50
N LEU A 244 -51.51 -27.46 82.38
CA LEU A 244 -52.31 -27.78 81.20
C LEU A 244 -53.19 -26.58 80.79
N LYS A 245 -53.21 -26.26 79.49
CA LYS A 245 -54.44 -25.96 78.72
C LYS A 245 -54.08 -25.91 77.23
N SER A 246 -54.45 -26.99 76.54
CA SER A 246 -55.61 -27.07 75.64
C SER A 246 -55.23 -26.63 74.23
N LEU A 247 -55.24 -27.57 73.27
CA LEU A 247 -56.40 -27.78 72.39
C LEU A 247 -56.55 -26.54 71.51
N GLU A 248 -56.31 -26.58 70.21
CA GLU A 248 -57.23 -27.15 69.23
C GLU A 248 -56.56 -26.90 67.85
N LYS A 249 -56.40 -27.93 67.00
CA LYS A 249 -57.11 -28.08 65.71
C LYS A 249 -57.21 -26.77 64.90
N LEU A 250 -56.84 -26.64 63.63
CA LEU A 250 -57.08 -27.46 62.43
C LEU A 250 -57.53 -26.47 61.34
N LYS A 251 -57.14 -26.74 60.08
CA LYS A 251 -57.61 -26.09 58.83
C LYS A 251 -57.06 -24.67 58.58
N HIS A 252 -56.81 -24.22 57.34
CA HIS A 252 -57.21 -24.74 56.03
C HIS A 252 -56.27 -24.21 54.93
N THR A 253 -56.12 -25.05 53.91
CA THR A 253 -55.94 -24.79 52.47
C THR A 253 -56.30 -23.40 51.91
N ASN A 254 -55.52 -23.03 50.89
CA ASN A 254 -55.85 -22.29 49.66
C ASN A 254 -56.39 -20.87 49.76
N ASN A 255 -55.57 -19.91 49.31
CA ASN A 255 -55.69 -19.35 47.95
C ASN A 255 -54.34 -18.80 47.49
#